data_AF-K9QBL2-F1
#
_entry.id   AF-K9QBL2-F1
#
_cell.length_a   1.000
_cell.length_b   1.000
_cell.length_c   1.000
_cell.angle_alpha   90.00
_cell.angle_beta   90.00
_cell.angle_gamma   90.00
#
_symmetry.space_group_name_H-M   'P 1'
#
loop_
_entity.id
_entity.type
_entity.pdbx_description
1 polymer ?
#
loop_
_entity_poly.entity_id
_entity_poly.type
_entity_poly.pdbx_seq_one_letter_code
_entity_poly.pdbx_strand_id
1 'polypeptide(L)'
;MNTLGQKHKVSFTVNACVVDTPFIDKILRSMMRSLDYPFCERLVALDPGKPSGKYLERQTGQIDELRTKLEQLRTEGIINRVDEILWDENSQKSVLKKYFGRDDIDVKDFDGAPIYQYLFALEQCTADYILHVDSDVLFCQDAARKSWIDEAIEMLQANPSVVIATCEGGPPQAQNFIEKLIGRPLKSKQQQLWNKARNVSTRYFLLDRQRLEKSVLPLVQKDTGEPLENSFTHTFKVKGFERWSMCTGTWAIHPVEHGENFIQHLDDLIWAVENNVYPLKRSGKRWNMHTDGDDIKPWLNAIHQAKSAIS
;
A
#
# COMPACT_ATOMS: atom_id res chain seq x y z
N MET A 1 -25.34 16.42 14.70
CA MET A 1 -25.46 15.31 15.66
C MET A 1 -24.25 14.42 15.47
N ASN A 2 -23.31 14.43 16.42
CA ASN A 2 -22.13 13.55 16.38
C ASN A 2 -22.59 12.12 16.66
N THR A 3 -22.55 11.25 15.65
CA THR A 3 -22.69 9.80 15.80
C THR A 3 -21.39 9.23 16.38
N LEU A 4 -21.16 9.50 17.66
CA LEU A 4 -20.19 8.77 18.46
C LEU A 4 -20.69 7.32 18.58
N GLY A 5 -20.13 6.42 17.77
CA GLY A 5 -20.37 4.98 17.88
C GLY A 5 -20.54 4.20 16.57
N GLN A 6 -20.73 4.87 15.42
CA GLN A 6 -20.81 4.16 14.14
C GLN A 6 -19.41 4.02 13.54
N LYS A 7 -18.83 2.80 13.62
CA LYS A 7 -17.60 2.50 12.87
C LYS A 7 -17.84 2.76 11.38
N HIS A 8 -16.96 3.53 10.77
CA HIS A 8 -17.01 3.82 9.35
C HIS A 8 -16.82 2.52 8.55
N LYS A 9 -17.55 2.37 7.46
CA LYS A 9 -17.35 1.23 6.57
C LYS A 9 -16.08 1.48 5.76
N VAL A 10 -15.17 0.51 5.77
CA VAL A 10 -13.93 0.54 5.01
C VAL A 10 -13.80 -0.74 4.20
N SER A 11 -13.63 -0.61 2.89
CA SER A 11 -13.25 -1.70 1.99
C SER A 11 -11.73 -1.81 1.97
N PHE A 12 -11.21 -3.04 2.09
CA PHE A 12 -9.81 -3.34 1.84
C PHE A 12 -9.67 -3.96 0.45
N THR A 13 -8.72 -3.47 -0.35
CA THR A 13 -8.41 -4.02 -1.67
C THR A 13 -6.91 -4.13 -1.89
N VAL A 14 -6.49 -5.26 -2.46
CA VAL A 14 -5.11 -5.50 -2.90
C VAL A 14 -5.09 -5.87 -4.37
N ASN A 15 -4.20 -5.24 -5.14
CA ASN A 15 -3.89 -5.68 -6.49
C ASN A 15 -2.94 -6.87 -6.45
N ALA A 16 -3.25 -7.92 -7.21
CA ALA A 16 -2.40 -9.09 -7.34
C ALA A 16 -2.20 -9.45 -8.81
N CYS A 17 -1.03 -9.98 -9.15
CA CYS A 17 -0.79 -10.65 -10.42
C CYS A 17 0.15 -11.85 -10.25
N VAL A 18 0.42 -12.58 -11.33
CA VAL A 18 1.19 -13.83 -11.29
C VAL A 18 2.62 -13.70 -10.72
N VAL A 19 3.18 -12.48 -10.67
CA VAL A 19 4.50 -12.24 -10.06
C VAL A 19 4.46 -12.29 -8.53
N ASP A 20 3.27 -12.24 -7.93
CA ASP A 20 3.08 -12.15 -6.49
C ASP A 20 2.91 -13.53 -5.82
N THR A 21 2.70 -14.57 -6.63
CA THR A 21 2.51 -15.96 -6.18
C THR A 21 3.50 -16.44 -5.11
N PRO A 22 4.80 -16.08 -5.17
CA PRO A 22 5.77 -16.54 -4.17
C PRO A 22 5.50 -16.03 -2.75
N PHE A 23 4.88 -14.86 -2.59
CA PHE A 23 4.81 -14.16 -1.30
C PHE A 23 3.40 -13.77 -0.85
N ILE A 24 2.43 -13.70 -1.75
CA ILE A 24 1.11 -13.08 -1.48
C ILE A 24 0.36 -13.70 -0.30
N ASP A 25 0.42 -15.03 -0.12
CA ASP A 25 -0.25 -15.71 1.01
C ASP A 25 0.28 -15.20 2.36
N LYS A 26 1.61 -15.17 2.50
CA LYS A 26 2.27 -14.74 3.74
C LYS A 26 2.04 -13.26 4.01
N ILE A 27 2.12 -12.43 2.98
CA ILE A 27 1.95 -10.98 3.11
C ILE A 27 0.50 -10.61 3.43
N LEU A 28 -0.51 -11.17 2.75
CA LEU A 28 -1.92 -10.88 3.05
C LEU A 28 -2.29 -11.25 4.49
N ARG A 29 -1.79 -12.39 4.99
CA ARG A 29 -1.98 -12.77 6.39
C ARG A 29 -1.33 -11.77 7.35
N SER A 30 -0.12 -11.31 7.03
CA SER A 30 0.58 -10.29 7.82
C SER A 30 -0.16 -8.96 7.82
N MET A 31 -0.64 -8.50 6.67
CA MET A 31 -1.46 -7.29 6.56
C MET A 31 -2.70 -7.37 7.44
N MET A 32 -3.43 -8.48 7.42
CA MET A 32 -4.63 -8.64 8.24
C MET A 32 -4.34 -8.62 9.74
N ARG A 33 -3.24 -9.25 10.18
CA ARG A 33 -2.80 -9.19 11.59
C ARG A 33 -2.35 -7.78 11.99
N SER A 34 -1.56 -7.13 11.14
CA SER A 34 -0.91 -5.86 11.47
C SER A 34 -1.88 -4.69 11.45
N LEU A 35 -2.84 -4.69 10.52
CA LEU A 35 -3.85 -3.63 10.42
C LEU A 35 -4.94 -3.81 11.50
N ASP A 36 -5.25 -5.06 11.87
CA ASP A 36 -6.25 -5.45 12.86
C ASP A 36 -7.53 -4.58 12.78
N TYR A 37 -8.09 -4.50 11.58
CA TYR A 37 -9.21 -3.61 11.28
C TYR A 37 -10.44 -4.39 10.82
N PRO A 38 -11.65 -4.07 11.32
CA PRO A 38 -12.88 -4.73 10.93
C PRO A 38 -13.39 -4.21 9.57
N PHE A 39 -12.67 -4.52 8.50
CA PHE A 39 -13.10 -4.18 7.14
C PHE A 39 -14.46 -4.80 6.84
N CYS A 40 -15.35 -4.05 6.18
CA CYS A 40 -16.65 -4.59 5.76
C CYS A 40 -16.51 -5.55 4.58
N GLU A 41 -15.41 -5.43 3.82
CA GLU A 41 -14.99 -6.39 2.80
C GLU A 41 -13.48 -6.33 2.60
N ARG A 42 -12.89 -7.47 2.22
CA ARG A 42 -11.49 -7.65 1.85
C ARG A 42 -11.46 -8.34 0.50
N LEU A 43 -11.02 -7.65 -0.54
CA LEU A 43 -10.99 -8.20 -1.90
C LEU A 43 -9.58 -8.18 -2.47
N VAL A 44 -9.30 -9.16 -3.34
CA VAL A 44 -8.10 -9.18 -4.16
C VAL A 44 -8.50 -8.96 -5.61
N ALA A 45 -7.97 -7.90 -6.23
CA ALA A 45 -8.16 -7.60 -7.63
C ALA A 45 -7.06 -8.31 -8.45
N LEU A 46 -7.39 -9.49 -8.96
CA LEU A 46 -6.45 -10.41 -9.61
C LEU A 46 -6.33 -10.09 -11.10
N ASP A 47 -5.16 -9.64 -11.54
CA ASP A 47 -4.81 -9.57 -12.96
C ASP A 47 -4.33 -10.94 -13.46
N PRO A 48 -5.11 -11.66 -14.30
CA PRO A 48 -4.69 -12.92 -14.89
C PRO A 48 -3.73 -12.74 -16.08
N GLY A 49 -3.48 -11.49 -16.48
CA GLY A 49 -2.64 -11.12 -17.61
C GLY A 49 -1.17 -11.48 -17.43
N LYS A 50 -0.43 -11.41 -18.54
CA LYS A 50 1.02 -11.60 -18.52
C LYS A 50 1.71 -10.33 -18.02
N PRO A 51 2.77 -10.45 -17.19
CA PRO A 51 3.60 -9.32 -16.80
C PRO A 51 4.16 -8.58 -18.03
N SER A 52 4.39 -7.28 -17.90
CA SER A 52 4.96 -6.40 -18.92
C SER A 52 5.93 -5.40 -18.31
N GLY A 53 6.77 -4.75 -19.11
CA GLY A 53 7.70 -3.72 -18.63
C GLY A 53 8.64 -4.24 -17.54
N LYS A 54 8.80 -3.47 -16.46
CA LYS A 54 9.69 -3.82 -15.32
C LYS A 54 9.32 -5.12 -14.60
N TYR A 55 8.13 -5.67 -14.84
CA TYR A 55 7.66 -6.89 -14.19
C TYR A 55 8.12 -8.17 -14.91
N LEU A 56 8.72 -8.08 -16.10
CA LEU A 56 9.20 -9.23 -16.87
C LEU A 56 10.39 -9.95 -16.21
N GLU A 57 11.20 -9.22 -15.44
CA GLU A 57 12.42 -9.75 -14.81
C GLU A 57 12.14 -10.41 -13.45
N ARG A 58 10.90 -10.34 -12.95
CA ARG A 58 10.52 -10.92 -11.67
C ARG A 58 10.35 -12.42 -11.76
N GLN A 59 10.66 -13.13 -10.68
CA GLN A 59 10.30 -14.54 -10.55
C GLN A 59 8.78 -14.67 -10.58
N THR A 60 8.26 -15.36 -11.58
CA THR A 60 6.81 -15.57 -11.75
C THR A 60 6.40 -16.93 -11.23
N GLY A 61 5.27 -17.00 -10.51
CA GLY A 61 4.61 -18.28 -10.25
C GLY A 61 3.75 -18.73 -11.42
N GLN A 62 2.85 -19.68 -11.17
CA GLN A 62 1.78 -20.04 -12.11
C GLN A 62 0.45 -19.43 -11.68
N ILE A 63 -0.38 -19.00 -12.64
CA ILE A 63 -1.67 -18.37 -12.33
C ILE A 63 -2.62 -19.31 -11.58
N ASP A 64 -2.57 -20.61 -11.86
CA ASP A 64 -3.41 -21.60 -11.17
C ASP A 64 -2.94 -21.84 -9.73
N GLU A 65 -1.62 -21.72 -9.47
CA GLU A 65 -1.09 -21.73 -8.11
C GLU A 65 -1.56 -20.50 -7.34
N LEU A 66 -1.51 -19.31 -7.96
CA LEU A 66 -2.02 -18.08 -7.38
C LEU A 66 -3.50 -18.18 -7.03
N ARG A 67 -4.33 -18.65 -7.98
CA ARG A 67 -5.77 -18.89 -7.74
C ARG A 67 -6.01 -19.84 -6.58
N THR A 68 -5.23 -20.93 -6.50
CA THR A 68 -5.32 -21.90 -5.41
C THR A 68 -5.02 -21.26 -4.05
N LYS A 69 -3.94 -20.45 -3.97
CA LYS A 69 -3.60 -19.72 -2.73
C LYS A 69 -4.67 -18.71 -2.34
N LEU A 70 -5.21 -17.96 -3.29
CA LEU A 70 -6.27 -16.98 -3.02
C LEU A 70 -7.58 -17.66 -2.57
N GLU A 71 -7.93 -18.81 -3.16
CA GLU A 71 -9.10 -19.59 -2.74
C GLU A 71 -8.93 -20.18 -1.34
N GLN A 72 -7.72 -20.61 -0.98
CA GLN A 72 -7.39 -21.01 0.37
C GLN A 72 -7.58 -19.84 1.37
N LEU A 73 -7.01 -18.67 1.07
CA LEU A 73 -7.19 -17.46 1.90
C LEU A 73 -8.66 -17.06 2.04
N ARG A 74 -9.47 -17.25 0.99
CA ARG A 74 -10.91 -17.00 1.02
C ARG A 74 -11.64 -17.98 1.93
N THR A 75 -11.33 -19.28 1.81
CA THR A 75 -11.93 -20.34 2.64
C THR A 75 -11.60 -20.18 4.11
N GLU A 76 -10.38 -19.72 4.43
CA GLU A 76 -9.94 -19.42 5.78
C GLU A 76 -10.46 -18.07 6.32
N GLY A 77 -11.17 -17.30 5.50
CA GLY A 77 -11.72 -16.01 5.89
C GLY A 77 -10.67 -14.91 6.09
N ILE A 78 -9.49 -15.03 5.50
CA ILE A 78 -8.47 -13.96 5.45
C ILE A 78 -8.87 -12.87 4.44
N ILE A 79 -9.43 -13.28 3.31
CA ILE A 79 -10.09 -12.39 2.34
C ILE A 79 -11.55 -12.83 2.14
N ASN A 80 -12.39 -11.95 1.62
CA ASN A 80 -13.80 -12.25 1.36
C ASN A 80 -14.05 -12.71 -0.08
N ARG A 81 -13.34 -12.13 -1.06
CA ARG A 81 -13.48 -12.49 -2.48
C ARG A 81 -12.24 -12.16 -3.31
N VAL A 82 -12.22 -12.70 -4.51
CA VAL A 82 -11.25 -12.40 -5.57
C VAL A 82 -12.03 -11.90 -6.77
N ASP A 83 -11.69 -10.73 -7.27
CA ASP A 83 -12.29 -10.12 -8.45
C ASP A 83 -11.24 -10.16 -9.58
N GLU A 84 -11.43 -11.05 -10.56
CA GLU A 84 -10.54 -11.11 -11.73
C GLU A 84 -10.76 -9.89 -12.63
N ILE A 85 -9.67 -9.25 -13.06
CA ILE A 85 -9.73 -8.05 -13.89
C ILE A 85 -10.35 -8.37 -15.26
N LEU A 86 -11.39 -7.62 -15.62
CA LEU A 86 -12.05 -7.73 -16.90
C LEU A 86 -11.29 -6.93 -17.96
N TRP A 87 -10.47 -7.60 -18.77
CA TRP A 87 -9.68 -6.98 -19.84
C TRP A 87 -10.44 -6.82 -21.17
N ASP A 88 -11.77 -6.83 -21.16
CA ASP A 88 -12.56 -6.51 -22.36
C ASP A 88 -12.64 -4.99 -22.59
N GLU A 89 -12.85 -4.59 -23.84
CA GLU A 89 -12.82 -3.18 -24.25
C GLU A 89 -13.93 -2.35 -23.60
N ASN A 90 -15.13 -2.92 -23.39
CA ASN A 90 -16.26 -2.18 -22.84
C ASN A 90 -16.03 -1.87 -21.36
N SER A 91 -15.52 -2.83 -20.59
CA SER A 91 -15.17 -2.65 -19.18
C SER A 91 -14.08 -1.58 -19.02
N GLN A 92 -13.02 -1.66 -19.82
CA GLN A 92 -11.93 -0.67 -19.82
C GLN A 92 -12.45 0.74 -20.11
N LYS A 93 -13.18 0.91 -21.21
CA LYS A 93 -13.73 2.22 -21.60
C LYS A 93 -14.67 2.79 -20.55
N SER A 94 -15.52 1.95 -19.95
CA SER A 94 -16.46 2.38 -18.89
C SER A 94 -15.73 2.95 -17.68
N VAL A 95 -14.74 2.21 -17.16
CA VAL A 95 -13.95 2.63 -15.99
C VAL A 95 -13.12 3.86 -16.32
N LEU A 96 -12.38 3.86 -17.44
CA LEU A 96 -11.54 5.01 -17.82
C LEU A 96 -12.38 6.26 -18.02
N LYS A 97 -13.54 6.16 -18.68
CA LYS A 97 -14.46 7.29 -18.87
C LYS A 97 -15.01 7.82 -17.55
N LYS A 98 -15.31 6.97 -16.57
CA LYS A 98 -15.72 7.42 -15.23
C LYS A 98 -14.62 8.26 -14.57
N TYR A 99 -13.38 7.77 -14.58
CA TYR A 99 -12.30 8.40 -13.84
C TYR A 99 -11.67 9.59 -14.56
N PHE A 100 -11.46 9.52 -15.87
CA PHE A 100 -10.79 10.58 -16.63
C PHE A 100 -11.75 11.45 -17.45
N GLY A 101 -13.05 11.11 -17.50
CA GLY A 101 -14.01 11.79 -18.36
C GLY A 101 -13.85 11.45 -19.86
N ARG A 102 -12.91 10.56 -20.20
CA ARG A 102 -12.52 10.11 -21.53
C ARG A 102 -11.98 8.68 -21.45
N ASP A 103 -12.00 7.95 -22.56
CA ASP A 103 -11.67 6.52 -22.61
C ASP A 103 -10.44 6.18 -23.46
N ASP A 104 -9.81 7.18 -24.08
CA ASP A 104 -8.53 7.10 -24.79
C ASP A 104 -7.35 7.35 -23.85
N ILE A 105 -7.40 6.72 -22.68
CA ILE A 105 -6.33 6.69 -21.67
C ILE A 105 -5.63 5.34 -21.76
N ASP A 106 -4.30 5.34 -21.70
CA ASP A 106 -3.55 4.10 -21.68
C ASP A 106 -3.92 3.26 -20.45
N VAL A 107 -4.13 1.95 -20.66
CA VAL A 107 -4.54 1.03 -19.59
C VAL A 107 -3.38 0.65 -18.67
N LYS A 108 -2.14 0.96 -19.09
CA LYS A 108 -0.88 0.84 -18.36
C LYS A 108 -0.06 2.11 -18.57
N ASP A 109 0.76 2.49 -17.60
CA ASP A 109 1.71 3.60 -17.76
C ASP A 109 2.92 3.20 -18.62
N PHE A 110 3.79 4.17 -18.89
CA PHE A 110 5.02 3.95 -19.69
C PHE A 110 6.01 2.94 -19.08
N ASP A 111 5.92 2.65 -17.77
CA ASP A 111 6.75 1.65 -17.07
C ASP A 111 6.05 0.27 -17.02
N GLY A 112 4.83 0.18 -17.56
CA GLY A 112 3.99 -1.01 -17.58
C GLY A 112 3.15 -1.23 -16.32
N ALA A 113 3.08 -0.27 -15.39
CA ALA A 113 2.22 -0.37 -14.21
C ALA A 113 0.75 -0.16 -14.60
N PRO A 114 -0.19 -0.97 -14.06
CA PRO A 114 -1.53 -1.07 -14.62
C PRO A 114 -2.50 -0.01 -14.09
N ILE A 115 -2.65 1.10 -14.84
CA ILE A 115 -3.63 2.17 -14.54
C ILE A 115 -5.04 1.59 -14.39
N TYR A 116 -5.49 0.79 -15.37
CA TYR A 116 -6.84 0.24 -15.37
C TYR A 116 -7.09 -0.70 -14.18
N GLN A 117 -6.12 -1.55 -13.79
CA GLN A 117 -6.29 -2.47 -12.67
C GLN A 117 -6.57 -1.72 -11.36
N TYR A 118 -5.80 -0.67 -11.06
CA TYR A 118 -6.03 0.16 -9.86
C TYR A 118 -7.45 0.73 -9.86
N LEU A 119 -7.90 1.29 -10.98
CA LEU A 119 -9.24 1.89 -11.05
C LEU A 119 -10.36 0.85 -10.97
N PHE A 120 -10.19 -0.29 -11.63
CA PHE A 120 -11.12 -1.42 -11.52
C PHE A 120 -11.27 -1.87 -10.07
N ALA A 121 -10.15 -2.02 -9.33
CA ALA A 121 -10.17 -2.43 -7.94
C ALA A 121 -10.93 -1.44 -7.03
N LEU A 122 -10.78 -0.13 -7.29
CA LEU A 122 -11.56 0.91 -6.59
C LEU A 122 -13.06 0.82 -6.90
N GLU A 123 -13.43 0.51 -8.16
CA GLU A 123 -14.84 0.33 -8.55
C GLU A 123 -15.50 -0.86 -7.87
N GLN A 124 -14.76 -1.95 -7.62
CA GLN A 124 -15.31 -3.14 -6.97
C GLN A 124 -15.57 -2.96 -5.48
N CYS A 125 -14.97 -1.95 -4.84
CA CYS A 125 -15.25 -1.63 -3.45
C CYS A 125 -16.68 -1.08 -3.31
N THR A 126 -17.27 -1.18 -2.12
CA THR A 126 -18.64 -0.77 -1.82
C THR A 126 -18.75 0.23 -0.66
N ALA A 127 -17.67 0.41 0.10
CA ALA A 127 -17.66 1.31 1.24
C ALA A 127 -17.34 2.77 0.87
N ASP A 128 -17.62 3.66 1.82
CA ASP A 128 -17.34 5.10 1.71
C ASP A 128 -15.84 5.40 1.76
N TYR A 129 -15.08 4.56 2.47
CA TYR A 129 -13.63 4.63 2.53
C TYR A 129 -13.00 3.35 1.96
N ILE A 130 -11.91 3.51 1.22
CA ILE A 130 -11.20 2.40 0.59
C ILE A 130 -9.74 2.44 1.03
N LEU A 131 -9.27 1.37 1.69
CA LEU A 131 -7.85 1.13 1.87
C LEU A 131 -7.36 0.25 0.72
N HIS A 132 -6.65 0.86 -0.21
CA HIS A 132 -5.95 0.16 -1.28
C HIS A 132 -4.49 -0.09 -0.90
N VAL A 133 -3.94 -1.24 -1.27
CA VAL A 133 -2.56 -1.64 -0.97
C VAL A 133 -1.99 -2.52 -2.11
N ASP A 134 -0.72 -2.34 -2.49
CA ASP A 134 0.01 -3.29 -3.34
C ASP A 134 0.30 -4.58 -2.55
N SER A 135 0.38 -5.73 -3.24
CA SER A 135 0.51 -7.07 -2.66
C SER A 135 1.82 -7.32 -1.88
N ASP A 136 2.79 -6.41 -1.94
CA ASP A 136 4.12 -6.54 -1.35
C ASP A 136 4.38 -5.60 -0.16
N VAL A 137 3.34 -4.93 0.33
CA VAL A 137 3.47 -3.98 1.46
C VAL A 137 3.33 -4.70 2.81
N LEU A 138 4.26 -4.44 3.71
CA LEU A 138 4.20 -4.86 5.11
C LEU A 138 3.89 -3.66 6.01
N PHE A 139 3.05 -3.86 7.02
CA PHE A 139 2.65 -2.84 7.98
C PHE A 139 3.19 -3.17 9.37
N CYS A 140 3.64 -2.14 10.08
CA CYS A 140 3.81 -2.19 11.52
C CYS A 140 2.84 -1.19 12.14
N GLN A 141 2.09 -1.63 13.14
CA GLN A 141 1.19 -0.79 13.91
C GLN A 141 1.48 -0.98 15.40
N ASP A 142 1.58 0.14 16.11
CA ASP A 142 1.59 0.12 17.57
C ASP A 142 0.24 -0.37 18.11
N ALA A 143 0.21 -1.59 18.64
CA ALA A 143 -1.00 -2.22 19.17
C ALA A 143 -1.60 -1.47 20.38
N ALA A 144 -0.83 -0.61 21.07
CA ALA A 144 -1.35 0.23 22.15
C ALA A 144 -2.09 1.48 21.63
N ARG A 145 -2.02 1.74 20.32
CA ARG A 145 -2.64 2.90 19.67
C ARG A 145 -3.99 2.53 19.06
N LYS A 146 -4.86 3.53 18.94
CA LYS A 146 -5.99 3.48 18.04
C LYS A 146 -5.51 3.15 16.62
N SER A 147 -6.34 2.43 15.84
CA SER A 147 -6.04 2.14 14.45
C SER A 147 -5.76 3.44 13.67
N TRP A 148 -4.67 3.45 12.91
CA TRP A 148 -4.34 4.58 12.05
C TRP A 148 -5.42 4.86 11.01
N ILE A 149 -6.21 3.84 10.63
CA ILE A 149 -7.32 3.96 9.68
C ILE A 149 -8.42 4.82 10.31
N ASP A 150 -8.79 4.59 11.57
CA ASP A 150 -9.80 5.43 12.24
C ASP A 150 -9.31 6.87 12.41
N GLU A 151 -8.03 7.06 12.78
CA GLU A 151 -7.44 8.41 12.88
C GLU A 151 -7.36 9.11 11.51
N ALA A 152 -7.09 8.36 10.45
CA ALA A 152 -7.07 8.86 9.09
C ALA A 152 -8.47 9.30 8.63
N ILE A 153 -9.52 8.54 8.95
CA ILE A 153 -10.89 8.91 8.63
C ILE A 153 -11.30 10.19 9.36
N GLU A 154 -10.98 10.31 10.64
CA GLU A 154 -11.22 11.53 11.42
C GLU A 154 -10.50 12.74 10.80
N MET A 155 -9.25 12.55 10.36
CA MET A 155 -8.50 13.60 9.65
C MET A 155 -9.15 13.97 8.31
N LEU A 156 -9.56 12.99 7.51
CA LEU A 156 -10.23 13.22 6.21
C LEU A 156 -11.54 13.98 6.40
N GLN A 157 -12.32 13.66 7.42
CA GLN A 157 -13.58 14.35 7.76
C GLN A 157 -13.34 15.78 8.23
N ALA A 158 -12.32 16.00 9.05
CA ALA A 158 -11.97 17.33 9.56
C ALA A 158 -11.39 18.26 8.49
N ASN A 159 -10.85 17.71 7.39
CA ASN A 159 -10.16 18.47 6.36
C ASN A 159 -10.75 18.19 4.96
N PRO A 160 -11.78 18.94 4.52
CA PRO A 160 -12.48 18.71 3.25
C PRO A 160 -11.60 18.75 1.98
N SER A 161 -10.42 19.37 2.04
CA SER A 161 -9.46 19.40 0.93
C SER A 161 -8.62 18.12 0.83
N VAL A 162 -8.58 17.28 1.86
CA VAL A 162 -7.72 16.07 1.87
C VAL A 162 -8.52 14.88 1.37
N VAL A 163 -8.10 14.24 0.29
CA VAL A 163 -8.85 13.12 -0.33
C VAL A 163 -8.25 11.78 0.07
N ILE A 164 -6.93 11.77 0.29
CA ILE A 164 -6.16 10.57 0.56
C ILE A 164 -5.34 10.74 1.84
N ALA A 165 -5.30 9.68 2.64
CA ALA A 165 -4.44 9.55 3.80
C ALA A 165 -3.51 8.33 3.65
N THR A 166 -2.31 8.40 4.21
CA THR A 166 -1.42 7.24 4.36
C THR A 166 -0.86 7.19 5.78
N CYS A 167 -0.46 6.01 6.27
CA CYS A 167 0.46 5.93 7.39
C CYS A 167 1.88 6.39 7.00
N GLU A 168 2.83 6.28 7.92
CA GLU A 168 4.20 6.72 7.66
C GLU A 168 4.91 5.78 6.66
N GLY A 169 5.64 6.37 5.71
CA GLY A 169 6.47 5.61 4.79
C GLY A 169 7.74 5.13 5.46
N GLY A 170 7.76 3.88 5.89
CA GLY A 170 8.89 3.16 6.45
C GLY A 170 9.17 3.45 7.92
N PRO A 171 9.91 2.56 8.60
CA PRO A 171 10.31 2.78 9.98
C PRO A 171 11.33 3.92 10.08
N PRO A 172 11.58 4.44 11.31
CA PRO A 172 12.68 5.37 11.55
C PRO A 172 14.00 4.93 10.90
N GLN A 173 14.74 5.90 10.39
CA GLN A 173 16.04 5.73 9.76
C GLN A 173 16.97 6.83 10.26
N ALA A 174 18.24 6.50 10.48
CA ALA A 174 19.21 7.48 10.97
C ALA A 174 19.36 8.66 9.99
N GLN A 175 19.07 9.87 10.47
CA GLN A 175 19.07 11.11 9.69
C GLN A 175 20.45 11.76 9.60
N ASN A 176 21.33 11.46 10.56
CA ASN A 176 22.65 12.09 10.66
C ASN A 176 23.70 11.09 11.17
N PHE A 177 24.97 11.50 11.11
CA PHE A 177 26.10 10.66 11.54
C PHE A 177 26.03 10.29 13.03
N ILE A 178 25.52 11.18 13.88
CA ILE A 178 25.39 10.94 15.32
C ILE A 178 24.42 9.78 15.56
N GLU A 179 23.23 9.82 14.96
CA GLU A 179 22.24 8.72 15.03
C GLU A 179 22.80 7.40 14.51
N LYS A 180 23.58 7.44 13.42
CA LYS A 180 24.27 6.25 12.91
C LYS A 180 25.28 5.68 13.91
N LEU A 181 25.93 6.52 14.70
CA LEU A 181 26.94 6.12 15.68
C LEU A 181 26.29 5.59 16.97
N ILE A 182 25.23 6.22 17.45
CA ILE A 182 24.55 5.82 18.71
C ILE A 182 23.52 4.70 18.52
N GLY A 183 23.16 4.35 17.27
CA GLY A 183 22.24 3.26 16.97
C GLY A 183 20.79 3.52 17.41
N ARG A 184 20.42 4.77 17.70
CA ARG A 184 19.06 5.19 18.08
C ARG A 184 18.74 6.56 17.47
N PRO A 185 17.47 6.81 17.10
CA PRO A 185 17.06 8.14 16.64
C PRO A 185 17.23 9.16 17.78
N LEU A 186 17.70 10.36 17.45
CA LEU A 186 17.62 11.49 18.38
C LEU A 186 16.15 11.92 18.42
N LYS A 187 15.66 12.30 19.61
CA LYS A 187 14.26 12.75 19.75
C LYS A 187 13.99 13.86 18.74
N SER A 188 13.11 13.60 17.77
CA SER A 188 12.66 14.61 16.84
C SER A 188 11.81 15.63 17.61
N LYS A 189 11.82 16.90 17.16
CA LYS A 189 10.84 17.90 17.63
C LYS A 189 9.44 17.32 17.51
N GLN A 190 8.55 17.68 18.43
CA GLN A 190 7.14 17.28 18.42
C GLN A 190 6.55 17.49 17.01
N GLN A 191 6.45 16.42 16.25
CA GLN A 191 5.95 16.49 14.88
C GLN A 191 4.43 16.59 14.95
N GLN A 192 3.85 17.42 14.07
CA GLN A 192 2.42 17.33 13.82
C GLN A 192 2.07 15.90 13.40
N LEU A 193 0.96 15.38 13.92
CA LEU A 193 0.54 14.01 13.67
C LEU A 193 0.39 13.72 12.16
N TRP A 194 -0.09 14.72 11.43
CA TRP A 194 -0.33 14.68 9.99
C TRP A 194 0.48 15.76 9.29
N ASN A 195 1.05 15.42 8.13
CA ASN A 195 1.73 16.37 7.26
C ASN A 195 1.20 16.25 5.83
N LYS A 196 1.08 17.39 5.15
CA LYS A 196 0.79 17.43 3.71
C LYS A 196 1.93 16.77 2.94
N ALA A 197 1.59 15.79 2.13
CA ALA A 197 2.54 15.17 1.23
C ALA A 197 2.61 15.91 -0.12
N ARG A 198 3.77 15.82 -0.76
CA ARG A 198 4.00 16.44 -2.07
C ARG A 198 3.35 15.68 -3.22
N ASN A 199 3.39 14.35 -3.15
CA ASN A 199 2.92 13.45 -4.19
C ASN A 199 2.02 12.36 -3.60
N VAL A 200 1.06 11.89 -4.38
CA VAL A 200 0.30 10.66 -4.13
C VAL A 200 1.18 9.45 -4.44
N SER A 201 0.94 8.34 -3.74
CA SER A 201 1.45 7.04 -4.19
C SER A 201 0.31 6.04 -4.24
N THR A 202 0.33 5.14 -5.23
CA THR A 202 -0.65 4.06 -5.35
C THR A 202 -0.31 2.83 -4.51
N ARG A 203 0.91 2.73 -3.96
CA ARG A 203 1.37 1.57 -3.18
C ARG A 203 0.49 1.23 -2.00
N TYR A 204 0.02 2.25 -1.28
CA TYR A 204 -1.01 2.10 -0.27
C TYR A 204 -1.62 3.45 0.03
N PHE A 205 -2.93 3.47 0.21
CA PHE A 205 -3.64 4.68 0.58
C PHE A 205 -5.04 4.39 1.10
N LEU A 206 -5.47 5.20 2.07
CA LEU A 206 -6.87 5.30 2.48
C LEU A 206 -7.51 6.46 1.72
N LEU A 207 -8.58 6.18 0.98
CA LEU A 207 -9.31 7.09 0.11
C LEU A 207 -10.71 7.40 0.65
N ASP A 208 -11.10 8.67 0.64
CA ASP A 208 -12.52 9.07 0.73
C ASP A 208 -13.15 8.95 -0.66
N ARG A 209 -13.90 7.87 -0.89
CA ARG A 209 -14.48 7.53 -2.20
C ARG A 209 -15.48 8.59 -2.64
N GLN A 210 -16.36 9.02 -1.73
CA GLN A 210 -17.40 9.97 -2.06
C GLN A 210 -16.80 11.31 -2.52
N ARG A 211 -15.73 11.76 -1.86
CA ARG A 211 -15.02 12.99 -2.23
C ARG A 211 -14.32 12.85 -3.57
N LEU A 212 -13.70 11.70 -3.84
CA LEU A 212 -13.13 11.42 -5.15
C LEU A 212 -14.21 11.56 -6.23
N GLU A 213 -15.30 10.80 -6.12
CA GLU A 213 -16.34 10.73 -7.14
C GLU A 213 -17.06 12.07 -7.36
N LYS A 214 -17.38 12.80 -6.28
CA LYS A 214 -18.22 14.00 -6.37
C LYS A 214 -17.43 15.29 -6.62
N SER A 215 -16.16 15.35 -6.22
CA SER A 215 -15.43 16.62 -6.14
C SER A 215 -14.10 16.61 -6.86
N VAL A 216 -13.47 15.44 -7.03
CA VAL A 216 -12.15 15.33 -7.65
C VAL A 216 -12.25 14.90 -9.10
N LEU A 217 -13.10 13.94 -9.45
CA LEU A 217 -13.22 13.47 -10.83
C LEU A 217 -13.76 14.59 -11.76
N PRO A 218 -13.39 14.58 -13.06
CA PRO A 218 -12.44 13.66 -13.69
C PRO A 218 -10.97 13.96 -13.31
N LEU A 219 -10.14 12.92 -13.27
CA LEU A 219 -8.69 13.02 -13.18
C LEU A 219 -8.12 13.68 -14.43
N VAL A 220 -7.04 14.43 -14.25
CA VAL A 220 -6.31 15.13 -15.29
C VAL A 220 -4.90 14.57 -15.34
N GLN A 221 -4.49 14.08 -16.52
CA GLN A 221 -3.10 13.72 -16.77
C GLN A 221 -2.27 14.96 -17.08
N LYS A 222 -1.07 15.04 -16.51
CA LYS A 222 -0.10 16.08 -16.91
C LYS A 222 0.59 15.68 -18.21
N ASP A 223 1.02 14.43 -18.28
CA ASP A 223 1.71 13.83 -19.41
C ASP A 223 0.94 12.55 -19.86
N THR A 224 0.87 12.28 -21.16
CA THR A 224 0.23 11.06 -21.69
C THR A 224 0.97 9.82 -21.20
N GLY A 225 0.22 8.78 -20.80
CA GLY A 225 0.78 7.51 -20.34
C GLY A 225 1.51 7.60 -18.99
N GLU A 226 1.34 8.69 -18.23
CA GLU A 226 1.96 8.82 -16.91
C GLU A 226 1.36 7.84 -15.88
N PRO A 227 2.13 7.46 -14.84
CA PRO A 227 1.62 6.68 -13.71
C PRO A 227 0.36 7.28 -13.09
N LEU A 228 -0.58 6.42 -12.67
CA LEU A 228 -1.82 6.87 -12.02
C LEU A 228 -1.57 7.76 -10.79
N GLU A 229 -0.49 7.50 -10.03
CA GLU A 229 -0.10 8.35 -8.89
C GLU A 229 0.27 9.78 -9.30
N ASN A 230 0.82 9.97 -10.51
CA ASN A 230 1.11 11.28 -11.07
C ASN A 230 -0.18 11.99 -11.50
N SER A 231 -1.13 11.27 -12.10
CA SER A 231 -2.44 11.85 -12.46
C SER A 231 -3.22 12.30 -11.24
N PHE A 232 -3.21 11.51 -10.14
CA PHE A 232 -3.76 11.96 -8.86
C PHE A 232 -3.02 13.20 -8.33
N THR A 233 -1.69 13.17 -8.30
CA THR A 233 -0.88 14.29 -7.81
C THR A 233 -1.15 15.57 -8.58
N HIS A 234 -1.20 15.49 -9.91
CA HIS A 234 -1.49 16.62 -10.78
C HIS A 234 -2.91 17.13 -10.58
N THR A 235 -3.90 16.24 -10.59
CA THR A 235 -5.31 16.56 -10.35
C THR A 235 -5.50 17.29 -9.03
N PHE A 236 -4.88 16.78 -7.96
CA PHE A 236 -4.97 17.37 -6.63
C PHE A 236 -4.39 18.79 -6.61
N LYS A 237 -3.22 18.97 -7.22
CA LYS A 237 -2.60 20.29 -7.34
C LYS A 237 -3.48 21.29 -8.10
N VAL A 238 -4.05 20.90 -9.24
CA VAL A 238 -4.83 21.84 -10.09
C VAL A 238 -6.24 22.09 -9.55
N LYS A 239 -6.82 21.15 -8.80
CA LYS A 239 -8.16 21.26 -8.22
C LYS A 239 -8.18 21.67 -6.74
N GLY A 240 -7.01 21.86 -6.11
CA GLY A 240 -6.91 22.30 -4.71
C GLY A 240 -7.18 21.19 -3.68
N PHE A 241 -6.96 19.93 -4.05
CA PHE A 241 -7.02 18.79 -3.13
C PHE A 241 -5.63 18.38 -2.65
N GLU A 242 -5.61 17.55 -1.61
CA GLU A 242 -4.39 17.17 -0.91
C GLU A 242 -4.38 15.69 -0.52
N ARG A 243 -3.16 15.20 -0.29
CA ARG A 243 -2.91 13.93 0.39
C ARG A 243 -2.07 14.22 1.63
N TRP A 244 -2.46 13.64 2.76
CA TRP A 244 -1.70 13.75 4.01
C TRP A 244 -1.11 12.40 4.43
N SER A 245 0.01 12.44 5.16
CA SER A 245 0.66 11.28 5.77
C SER A 245 0.72 11.42 7.28
N MET A 246 0.43 10.34 7.98
CA MET A 246 0.70 10.22 9.41
C MET A 246 2.21 10.15 9.64
N CYS A 247 2.68 10.69 10.76
CA CYS A 247 4.11 10.83 11.07
C CYS A 247 4.54 10.08 12.34
N THR A 248 3.69 9.23 12.89
CA THR A 248 4.01 8.43 14.09
C THR A 248 3.05 7.26 14.26
N GLY A 249 3.49 6.19 14.95
CA GLY A 249 2.64 5.11 15.47
C GLY A 249 2.41 3.95 14.50
N THR A 250 2.28 4.22 13.20
CA THR A 250 2.14 3.18 12.17
C THR A 250 3.03 3.53 10.98
N TRP A 251 3.75 2.53 10.48
CA TRP A 251 4.53 2.65 9.25
C TRP A 251 4.33 1.47 8.32
N ALA A 252 4.57 1.70 7.03
CA ALA A 252 4.51 0.68 6.00
C ALA A 252 5.78 0.67 5.16
N ILE A 253 6.22 -0.51 4.75
CA ILE A 253 7.44 -0.72 3.96
C ILE A 253 7.18 -1.75 2.86
N HIS A 254 7.92 -1.65 1.76
CA HIS A 254 7.83 -2.62 0.66
C HIS A 254 9.24 -2.98 0.15
N PRO A 255 9.44 -4.18 -0.42
CA PRO A 255 10.71 -4.54 -1.04
C PRO A 255 11.00 -3.66 -2.26
N VAL A 256 12.27 -3.35 -2.49
CA VAL A 256 12.70 -2.74 -3.77
C VAL A 256 12.67 -3.79 -4.87
N GLU A 257 13.10 -5.00 -4.54
CA GLU A 257 13.19 -6.14 -5.45
C GLU A 257 12.58 -7.39 -4.82
N HIS A 258 11.96 -8.22 -5.65
CA HIS A 258 11.32 -9.48 -5.25
C HIS A 258 12.26 -10.68 -5.50
N GLY A 259 13.54 -10.50 -5.19
CA GLY A 259 14.59 -11.50 -5.44
C GLY A 259 14.65 -12.63 -4.41
N GLU A 260 15.57 -13.58 -4.62
CA GLU A 260 15.72 -14.80 -3.80
C GLU A 260 15.76 -14.52 -2.30
N ASN A 261 16.57 -13.55 -1.88
CA ASN A 261 16.69 -13.13 -0.49
C ASN A 261 15.36 -12.68 0.13
N PHE A 262 14.55 -11.91 -0.61
CA PHE A 262 13.23 -11.46 -0.11
C PHE A 262 12.33 -12.66 0.14
N ILE A 263 12.28 -13.61 -0.81
CA ILE A 263 11.44 -14.80 -0.72
C ILE A 263 11.93 -15.75 0.37
N GLN A 264 13.23 -16.02 0.40
CA GLN A 264 13.87 -16.94 1.36
C GLN A 264 13.68 -16.48 2.80
N HIS A 265 13.79 -15.18 3.06
CA HIS A 265 13.72 -14.61 4.40
C HIS A 265 12.37 -13.96 4.73
N LEU A 266 11.34 -14.18 3.91
CA LEU A 266 10.06 -13.48 4.05
C LEU A 266 9.43 -13.63 5.44
N ASP A 267 9.50 -14.82 6.05
CA ASP A 267 8.93 -15.06 7.39
C ASP A 267 9.69 -14.27 8.47
N ASP A 268 11.01 -14.19 8.36
CA ASP A 268 11.85 -13.39 9.27
C ASP A 268 11.59 -11.89 9.09
N LEU A 269 11.42 -11.43 7.85
CA LEU A 269 11.10 -10.03 7.53
C LEU A 269 9.70 -9.64 8.03
N ILE A 270 8.69 -10.51 7.84
CA ILE A 270 7.35 -10.34 8.40
C ILE A 270 7.42 -10.25 9.91
N TRP A 271 8.12 -11.20 10.56
CA TRP A 271 8.29 -11.19 12.01
C TRP A 271 8.94 -9.88 12.47
N ALA A 272 9.96 -9.41 11.76
CA ALA A 272 10.64 -8.16 12.10
C ALA A 272 9.67 -6.98 12.08
N VAL A 273 8.92 -6.83 10.98
CA VAL A 273 7.98 -5.72 10.80
C VAL A 273 6.86 -5.76 11.84
N GLU A 274 6.25 -6.92 12.07
CA GLU A 274 5.17 -7.10 13.06
C GLU A 274 5.64 -6.81 14.49
N ASN A 275 6.93 -7.01 14.79
CA ASN A 275 7.52 -6.75 16.11
C ASN A 275 8.24 -5.40 16.19
N ASN A 276 8.04 -4.51 15.21
CA ASN A 276 8.69 -3.19 15.14
C ASN A 276 10.23 -3.28 15.21
N VAL A 277 10.80 -4.37 14.67
CA VAL A 277 12.24 -4.61 14.53
C VAL A 277 12.66 -4.21 13.12
N TYR A 278 13.63 -3.32 13.02
CA TYR A 278 14.15 -2.83 11.74
C TYR A 278 15.58 -2.31 11.88
N PRO A 279 16.38 -2.33 10.80
CA PRO A 279 17.70 -1.70 10.82
C PRO A 279 17.57 -0.18 10.75
N LEU A 280 17.95 0.52 11.83
CA LEU A 280 18.01 1.98 11.85
C LEU A 280 19.05 2.51 10.84
N LYS A 281 20.17 1.80 10.69
CA LYS A 281 21.22 2.07 9.70
C LYS A 281 20.99 1.19 8.47
N ARG A 282 20.42 1.79 7.42
CA ARG A 282 20.20 1.15 6.11
C ARG A 282 20.39 2.13 4.95
N SER A 283 20.67 1.60 3.77
CA SER A 283 20.75 2.33 2.50
C SER A 283 19.35 2.73 2.00
N GLY A 284 19.30 3.61 0.99
CA GLY A 284 18.07 3.93 0.27
C GLY A 284 17.08 4.82 1.02
N LYS A 285 15.88 4.90 0.43
CA LYS A 285 14.75 5.67 0.97
C LYS A 285 14.14 4.93 2.17
N ARG A 286 13.63 5.67 3.15
CA ARG A 286 13.10 5.09 4.40
C ARG A 286 12.00 4.02 4.20
N TRP A 287 11.20 4.15 3.14
CA TRP A 287 10.09 3.24 2.79
C TRP A 287 10.51 2.03 1.93
N ASN A 288 11.80 1.92 1.60
CA ASN A 288 12.34 0.79 0.86
C ASN A 288 12.92 -0.26 1.80
N MET A 289 12.55 -1.52 1.58
CA MET A 289 13.22 -2.68 2.13
C MET A 289 14.18 -3.22 1.07
N HIS A 290 15.48 -2.96 1.28
CA HIS A 290 16.54 -3.54 0.45
C HIS A 290 16.87 -4.94 0.98
N THR A 291 16.85 -5.91 0.07
CA THR A 291 17.10 -7.34 0.35
C THR A 291 18.03 -7.95 -0.68
N ASP A 292 18.44 -7.21 -1.70
CA ASP A 292 19.31 -7.65 -2.78
C ASP A 292 20.75 -7.89 -2.30
N GLY A 293 21.34 -9.02 -2.69
CA GLY A 293 22.72 -9.37 -2.34
C GLY A 293 23.05 -9.19 -0.86
N ASP A 294 24.01 -8.31 -0.57
CA ASP A 294 24.48 -8.01 0.78
C ASP A 294 23.60 -7.00 1.55
N ASP A 295 22.66 -6.34 0.87
CA ASP A 295 21.79 -5.33 1.49
C ASP A 295 20.70 -5.94 2.39
N ILE A 296 20.54 -7.27 2.40
CA ILE A 296 19.71 -7.97 3.39
C ILE A 296 20.38 -8.07 4.77
N LYS A 297 21.73 -8.00 4.86
CA LYS A 297 22.48 -8.22 6.10
C LYS A 297 22.03 -7.30 7.26
N PRO A 298 21.75 -6.00 7.07
CA PRO A 298 21.22 -5.14 8.12
C PRO A 298 19.91 -5.66 8.74
N TRP A 299 19.01 -6.20 7.92
CA TRP A 299 17.74 -6.79 8.40
C TRP A 299 18.01 -8.05 9.23
N LEU A 300 18.78 -8.99 8.69
CA LEU A 300 19.09 -10.24 9.40
C LEU A 300 19.82 -9.99 10.73
N ASN A 301 20.73 -9.01 10.76
CA ASN A 301 21.42 -8.62 11.99
C ASN A 301 20.45 -8.04 13.03
N ALA A 302 19.53 -7.16 12.62
CA ALA A 302 18.52 -6.59 13.52
C ALA A 302 17.59 -7.68 14.09
N ILE A 303 17.18 -8.63 13.23
CA ILE A 303 16.32 -9.76 13.60
C ILE A 303 17.04 -10.68 14.59
N HIS A 304 18.30 -11.03 14.31
CA HIS A 304 19.11 -11.87 15.19
C HIS A 304 19.27 -11.23 16.58
N GLN A 305 19.64 -9.95 16.62
CA GLN A 305 19.77 -9.21 17.88
C GLN A 305 18.47 -9.18 18.68
N ALA A 306 17.34 -8.94 18.03
CA ALA A 306 16.03 -8.89 18.67
C ALA A 306 15.61 -10.27 19.21
N LYS A 307 15.77 -11.34 18.43
CA LYS A 307 15.44 -12.70 18.85
C LYS A 307 16.31 -13.17 20.03
N SER A 308 17.60 -12.86 20.01
CA SER A 308 18.52 -13.17 21.12
C SER A 308 18.23 -12.41 22.41
N ALA A 309 17.54 -11.27 22.34
CA ALA A 309 17.13 -10.52 23.53
C ALA A 309 15.84 -11.07 24.19
N ILE A 310 15.11 -11.93 23.48
CA ILE A 310 13.84 -12.54 23.93
C ILE A 310 14.06 -13.97 24.47
N SER A 311 15.13 -14.64 24.03
CA SER A 311 15.56 -15.97 24.49
C SER A 311 16.32 -15.91 25.82
#